data_AF-A0A7S2K1T5-F1
#
_entry.id   AF-A0A7S2K1T5-F1
#
_cell.length_a   1.000
_cell.length_b   1.000
_cell.length_c   1.000
_cell.angle_alpha   90.00
_cell.angle_beta   90.00
_cell.angle_gamma   90.00
#
_symmetry.space_group_name_H-M   'P 1'
#
loop_
_entity.id
_entity.type
_entity.pdbx_description
1 polymer ?
#
loop_
_entity_poly.entity_id
_entity_poly.type
_entity_poly.pdbx_seq_one_letter_code
_entity_poly.pdbx_strand_id
1 'polypeptide(L)'
;LARRGLLARGPMEHESDPELSDEDRVGHASSVPGPLRLEGIKRKLDAGQRALSEFRRKVFATMVGSFVVCFAAGLIANFVCGTNHGEDGWSACAIKFVSGCAACARAIFLGLAPLPDDPVRTRIVLVVFLMVTGGQLGLHAWAVHSAGLSNGAGGIRSACVLPVKVLSICLLGVALAQASVARMQKLMWSALVINAMLRILIAMILGALRCANGDPNAAVEFFSVPPFAVIVYVAWSPSVQHGVQGFLRRQYQNRKKRGAAIGVAALLGRRSMTEVLDQARARFHCIDLSQLDEADLADNRPNPALFSKARAVPLGACDAFISHSWHDDPGLKWKALQAWRARFVAQNGREPRVWIDKCCLDQANLDVDLPCLPIFMSG
;
A
#
# COMPACT_ATOMS: atom_id res chain seq x y z
N LEU A 1 -32.05 21.07 12.37
CA LEU A 1 -32.68 22.34 11.93
C LEU A 1 -31.88 22.93 10.79
N ALA A 2 -32.51 23.00 9.60
CA ALA A 2 -32.22 23.84 8.43
C ALA A 2 -30.81 23.88 7.79
N ARG A 3 -30.65 23.21 6.64
CA ARG A 3 -30.45 23.84 5.31
C ARG A 3 -30.21 22.77 4.23
N ARG A 4 -31.27 22.37 3.53
CA ARG A 4 -31.21 21.76 2.19
C ARG A 4 -31.52 22.88 1.20
N GLY A 5 -30.51 23.34 0.47
CA GLY A 5 -30.68 24.19 -0.70
C GLY A 5 -31.07 23.34 -1.89
N LEU A 6 -32.35 23.39 -2.26
CA LEU A 6 -32.84 22.95 -3.57
C LEU A 6 -32.34 23.95 -4.61
N LEU A 7 -31.44 23.51 -5.50
CA LEU A 7 -31.21 24.17 -6.77
C LEU A 7 -32.18 23.58 -7.79
N ALA A 8 -33.10 24.44 -8.23
CA ALA A 8 -34.02 24.16 -9.32
C ALA A 8 -33.23 23.96 -10.62
N ARG A 9 -33.43 22.81 -11.27
CA ARG A 9 -33.04 22.59 -12.66
C ARG A 9 -34.03 23.35 -13.54
N GLY A 10 -33.54 24.38 -14.23
CA GLY A 10 -34.25 25.00 -15.35
C GLY A 10 -34.35 24.06 -16.55
N PRO A 11 -35.33 24.28 -17.45
CA PRO A 11 -35.49 23.49 -18.66
C PRO A 11 -34.29 23.73 -19.60
N MET A 12 -33.70 22.65 -20.10
CA MET A 12 -32.71 22.72 -21.18
C MET A 12 -33.42 23.19 -22.44
N GLU A 13 -33.09 24.40 -22.88
CA GLU A 13 -33.40 24.87 -24.22
C GLU A 13 -32.64 23.98 -25.22
N HIS A 14 -33.41 23.48 -26.18
CA HIS A 14 -32.93 22.65 -27.27
C HIS A 14 -32.20 23.56 -28.26
N GLU A 15 -30.90 23.72 -28.07
CA GLU A 15 -30.02 24.39 -29.03
C GLU A 15 -29.90 23.45 -30.25
N SER A 16 -30.51 23.86 -31.36
CA SER A 16 -30.48 23.17 -32.63
C SER A 16 -29.08 23.29 -33.23
N ASP A 17 -28.33 22.19 -33.20
CA ASP A 17 -27.04 22.07 -33.87
C ASP A 17 -27.19 22.37 -35.37
N PRO A 18 -26.27 23.14 -35.97
CA PRO A 18 -26.25 23.38 -37.40
C PRO A 18 -25.98 22.06 -38.14
N GLU A 19 -26.81 21.78 -39.16
CA GLU A 19 -26.64 20.68 -40.10
C GLU A 19 -25.22 20.72 -40.68
N LEU A 20 -24.36 19.82 -40.19
CA LEU A 20 -23.08 19.51 -40.80
C LEU A 20 -23.36 18.82 -42.14
N SER A 21 -22.92 19.46 -43.22
CA SER A 21 -22.96 18.98 -44.59
C SER A 21 -22.31 17.60 -44.74
N ASP A 22 -23.04 16.69 -45.39
CA ASP A 22 -22.68 15.27 -45.62
C ASP A 22 -21.47 15.03 -46.55
N GLU A 23 -20.74 16.08 -46.97
CA GLU A 23 -19.64 15.97 -47.95
C GLU A 23 -18.27 15.60 -47.37
N ASP A 24 -18.06 15.61 -46.05
CA ASP A 24 -16.78 15.20 -45.42
C ASP A 24 -16.77 13.73 -44.94
N ARG A 25 -17.77 12.92 -45.30
CA ARG A 25 -17.90 11.52 -44.85
C ARG A 25 -17.15 10.49 -45.70
N VAL A 26 -16.36 10.91 -46.68
CA VAL A 26 -15.61 10.01 -47.57
C VAL A 26 -14.12 10.04 -47.24
N GLY A 27 -13.64 9.06 -46.46
CA GLY A 27 -12.18 8.81 -46.41
C GLY A 27 -11.57 8.22 -45.14
N HIS A 28 -12.32 7.94 -44.08
CA HIS A 28 -11.80 7.16 -42.95
C HIS A 28 -12.55 5.84 -42.85
N ALA A 29 -12.20 4.91 -43.74
CA ALA A 29 -12.42 3.50 -43.53
C ALA A 29 -11.77 3.11 -42.20
N SER A 30 -12.60 3.10 -41.15
CA SER A 30 -12.25 2.66 -39.82
C SER A 30 -11.79 1.21 -39.94
N SER A 31 -10.48 1.02 -39.90
CA SER A 31 -9.87 -0.30 -39.92
C SER A 31 -10.24 -1.00 -38.62
N VAL A 32 -11.40 -1.66 -38.61
CA VAL A 32 -11.81 -2.52 -37.52
C VAL A 32 -10.68 -3.53 -37.33
N PRO A 33 -10.02 -3.56 -36.17
CA PRO A 33 -8.89 -4.46 -35.96
C PRO A 33 -9.37 -5.89 -36.18
N GLY A 34 -8.79 -6.55 -37.18
CA GLY A 34 -9.19 -7.90 -37.57
C GLY A 34 -9.19 -8.86 -36.35
N PRO A 35 -10.02 -9.92 -36.37
CA PRO A 35 -10.27 -10.80 -35.22
C PRO A 35 -9.01 -11.35 -34.53
N LEU A 36 -7.92 -11.55 -35.28
CA LEU A 36 -6.61 -11.99 -34.76
C LEU A 36 -5.97 -10.96 -33.80
N ARG A 37 -6.18 -9.66 -34.01
CA ARG A 37 -5.64 -8.59 -33.15
C ARG A 37 -6.39 -8.54 -31.82
N LEU A 38 -7.70 -8.79 -31.83
CA LEU A 38 -8.55 -8.89 -30.63
C LEU A 38 -8.16 -10.07 -29.74
N GLU A 39 -7.89 -11.25 -30.31
CA GLU A 39 -7.39 -12.39 -29.54
C GLU A 39 -6.03 -12.12 -28.89
N GLY A 40 -5.13 -11.45 -29.61
CA GLY A 40 -3.83 -11.03 -29.07
C GLY A 40 -3.97 -10.10 -27.87
N ILE A 41 -4.90 -9.14 -27.93
CA ILE A 41 -5.18 -8.21 -26.81
C ILE A 41 -5.80 -8.98 -25.64
N LYS A 42 -6.77 -9.87 -25.87
CA LYS A 42 -7.39 -10.68 -24.83
C LYS A 42 -6.37 -11.56 -24.09
N ARG A 43 -5.51 -12.29 -24.83
CA ARG A 43 -4.44 -13.10 -24.23
C ARG A 43 -3.49 -12.28 -23.37
N LYS A 44 -3.15 -11.06 -23.80
CA LYS A 44 -2.29 -10.14 -23.04
C LYS A 44 -3.00 -9.62 -21.78
N LEU A 45 -4.29 -9.30 -21.86
CA LEU A 45 -5.10 -8.90 -20.72
C LEU A 45 -5.19 -10.02 -19.68
N ASP A 46 -5.46 -11.25 -20.13
CA ASP A 46 -5.54 -12.44 -19.28
C ASP A 46 -4.18 -12.77 -18.63
N ALA A 47 -3.07 -12.59 -19.36
CA ALA A 47 -1.72 -12.71 -18.80
C ALA A 47 -1.46 -11.64 -17.71
N GLY A 48 -1.88 -10.39 -17.94
CA GLY A 48 -1.79 -9.31 -16.95
C GLY A 48 -2.63 -9.57 -15.70
N GLN A 49 -3.85 -10.09 -15.86
CA GLN A 49 -4.72 -10.47 -14.75
C GLN A 49 -4.14 -11.64 -13.93
N ARG A 50 -3.57 -12.66 -14.59
CA ARG A 50 -2.88 -13.77 -13.92
C ARG A 50 -1.63 -13.30 -13.16
N ALA A 51 -0.82 -12.44 -13.76
CA ALA A 51 0.33 -11.84 -13.07
C ALA A 51 -0.11 -11.04 -11.83
N LEU A 52 -1.22 -10.30 -11.93
CA LEU A 52 -1.78 -9.55 -10.81
C LEU A 52 -2.29 -10.47 -9.69
N SER A 53 -2.97 -11.58 -10.02
CA SER A 53 -3.48 -12.53 -9.02
C SER A 53 -2.36 -13.29 -8.33
N GLU A 54 -1.35 -13.75 -9.06
CA GLU A 54 -0.16 -14.40 -8.52
C GLU A 54 0.63 -13.47 -7.60
N PHE A 55 0.83 -12.22 -8.00
CA PHE A 55 1.54 -11.25 -7.17
C PHE A 55 0.80 -10.97 -5.87
N ARG A 56 -0.50 -10.71 -5.98
CA ARG A 56 -1.38 -10.54 -4.82
C ARG A 56 -1.28 -11.72 -3.85
N ARG A 57 -1.18 -12.96 -4.38
CA ARG A 57 -0.93 -14.17 -3.60
C ARG A 57 0.46 -14.15 -2.92
N LYS A 58 1.52 -13.68 -3.60
CA LYS A 58 2.88 -13.54 -3.02
C LYS A 58 2.95 -12.49 -1.91
N VAL A 59 2.31 -11.32 -2.08
CA VAL A 59 2.23 -10.28 -1.05
C VAL A 59 1.50 -10.80 0.18
N PHE A 60 0.34 -11.42 -0.05
CA PHE A 60 -0.42 -12.06 1.01
C PHE A 60 0.43 -13.13 1.73
N ALA A 61 1.12 -14.00 0.98
CA ALA A 61 2.01 -15.00 1.54
C ALA A 61 3.19 -14.39 2.33
N THR A 62 3.75 -13.26 1.89
CA THR A 62 4.85 -12.57 2.59
C THR A 62 4.36 -11.96 3.91
N MET A 63 3.16 -11.35 3.91
CA MET A 63 2.54 -10.81 5.12
C MET A 63 2.18 -11.92 6.10
N VAL A 64 1.62 -13.03 5.61
CA VAL A 64 1.32 -14.23 6.40
C VAL A 64 2.62 -14.88 6.93
N GLY A 65 3.67 -14.96 6.11
CA GLY A 65 4.98 -15.49 6.55
C GLY A 65 5.62 -14.62 7.63
N SER A 66 5.62 -13.31 7.46
CA SER A 66 6.08 -12.36 8.49
C SER A 66 5.26 -12.50 9.78
N PHE A 67 3.95 -12.72 9.64
CA PHE A 67 3.06 -13.06 10.75
C PHE A 67 3.48 -14.35 11.47
N VAL A 68 3.77 -15.44 10.74
CA VAL A 68 4.20 -16.72 11.31
C VAL A 68 5.52 -16.56 12.08
N VAL A 69 6.48 -15.83 11.53
CA VAL A 69 7.77 -15.53 12.18
C VAL A 69 7.56 -14.75 13.48
N CYS A 70 6.76 -13.68 13.44
CA CYS A 70 6.45 -12.89 14.64
C CYS A 70 5.70 -13.72 15.69
N PHE A 71 4.81 -14.63 15.25
CA PHE A 71 4.07 -15.51 16.13
C PHE A 71 4.97 -16.54 16.81
N ALA A 72 5.84 -17.20 16.04
CA ALA A 72 6.82 -18.17 16.56
C ALA A 72 7.79 -17.50 17.54
N ALA A 73 8.33 -16.32 17.20
CA ALA A 73 9.17 -15.55 18.10
C ALA A 73 8.46 -15.22 19.42
N GLY A 74 7.18 -14.83 19.35
CA GLY A 74 6.35 -14.59 20.54
C GLY A 74 6.09 -15.86 21.36
N LEU A 75 5.86 -17.02 20.72
CA LEU A 75 5.70 -18.30 21.41
C LEU A 75 6.99 -18.75 22.09
N ILE A 76 8.13 -18.65 21.39
CA ILE A 76 9.45 -18.99 21.94
C ILE A 76 9.77 -18.08 23.13
N ALA A 77 9.55 -16.77 23.00
CA ALA A 77 9.73 -15.82 24.09
C ALA A 77 8.85 -16.17 25.32
N ASN A 78 7.59 -16.54 25.10
CA ASN A 78 6.69 -16.95 26.19
C ASN A 78 7.09 -18.31 26.80
N PHE A 79 7.58 -19.25 26.00
CA PHE A 79 8.03 -20.57 26.45
C PHE A 79 9.30 -20.45 27.30
N VAL A 80 10.31 -19.73 26.80
CA VAL A 80 11.57 -19.45 27.52
C VAL A 80 11.31 -18.70 28.84
N CYS A 81 10.32 -17.80 28.88
CA CYS A 81 9.89 -17.16 30.13
C CYS A 81 9.26 -18.11 31.14
N GLY A 82 8.54 -19.12 30.67
CA GLY A 82 7.84 -20.06 31.54
C GLY A 82 8.79 -21.01 32.27
N THR A 83 10.00 -21.20 31.74
CA THR A 83 10.97 -22.17 32.28
C THR A 83 12.04 -21.55 33.18
N ASN A 84 12.30 -20.24 33.10
CA ASN A 84 13.31 -19.57 33.91
C ASN A 84 12.66 -18.68 34.99
N HIS A 85 12.20 -19.28 36.09
CA HIS A 85 11.68 -18.56 37.26
C HIS A 85 12.76 -18.04 38.22
N GLY A 86 14.02 -17.96 37.78
CA GLY A 86 15.17 -17.73 38.67
C GLY A 86 15.83 -16.35 38.67
N GLU A 87 15.90 -15.62 37.55
CA GLU A 87 16.93 -14.56 37.43
C GLU A 87 16.44 -13.27 36.73
N ASP A 88 16.70 -12.15 37.42
CA ASP A 88 16.63 -10.73 37.04
C ASP A 88 15.30 -10.16 36.50
N GLY A 89 14.66 -9.28 37.28
CA GLY A 89 13.42 -8.59 36.89
C GLY A 89 13.50 -7.81 35.57
N TRP A 90 14.70 -7.43 35.12
CA TRP A 90 14.92 -6.81 33.80
C TRP A 90 14.66 -7.77 32.63
N SER A 91 15.04 -9.04 32.77
CA SER A 91 14.82 -10.05 31.73
C SER A 91 13.31 -10.26 31.51
N ALA A 92 12.54 -10.34 32.61
CA ALA A 92 11.09 -10.45 32.58
C ALA A 92 10.43 -9.22 31.91
N CYS A 93 10.90 -8.01 32.22
CA CYS A 93 10.42 -6.77 31.58
C CYS A 93 10.70 -6.76 30.07
N ALA A 94 11.93 -7.07 29.66
CA ALA A 94 12.35 -7.09 28.26
C ALA A 94 11.55 -8.11 27.46
N ILE A 95 11.39 -9.33 27.99
CA ILE A 95 10.65 -10.36 27.27
C ILE A 95 9.16 -10.01 27.18
N LYS A 96 8.59 -9.40 28.22
CA LYS A 96 7.20 -8.92 28.18
C LYS A 96 6.99 -7.86 27.10
N PHE A 97 7.92 -6.91 27.01
CA PHE A 97 7.91 -5.88 25.99
C PHE A 97 8.01 -6.49 24.59
N VAL A 98 8.98 -7.38 24.36
CA VAL A 98 9.18 -8.05 23.06
C VAL A 98 7.96 -8.89 22.66
N SER A 99 7.38 -9.65 23.58
CA SER A 99 6.15 -10.42 23.36
C SER A 99 4.97 -9.49 23.02
N GLY A 100 4.89 -8.34 23.69
CA GLY A 100 3.96 -7.25 23.36
C GLY A 100 4.16 -6.75 21.93
N CYS A 101 5.38 -6.32 21.58
CA CYS A 101 5.75 -5.85 20.24
C CYS A 101 5.42 -6.87 19.16
N ALA A 102 5.77 -8.14 19.37
CA ALA A 102 5.46 -9.22 18.43
C ALA A 102 3.94 -9.38 18.24
N ALA A 103 3.15 -9.35 19.32
CA ALA A 103 1.70 -9.43 19.23
C ALA A 103 1.08 -8.21 18.50
N CYS A 104 1.68 -7.03 18.65
CA CYS A 104 1.24 -5.80 18.01
C CYS A 104 1.61 -5.75 16.52
N ALA A 105 2.86 -6.07 16.18
CA ALA A 105 3.31 -6.21 14.80
C ALA A 105 2.42 -7.20 14.05
N ARG A 106 2.13 -8.35 14.67
CA ARG A 106 1.22 -9.37 14.14
C ARG A 106 -0.18 -8.82 13.83
N ALA A 107 -0.77 -8.05 14.75
CA ALA A 107 -2.07 -7.44 14.54
C ALA A 107 -2.04 -6.35 13.45
N ILE A 108 -0.98 -5.54 13.39
CA ILE A 108 -0.82 -4.49 12.39
C ILE A 108 -0.62 -5.11 10.99
N PHE A 109 0.29 -6.08 10.83
CA PHE A 109 0.55 -6.70 9.54
C PHE A 109 -0.66 -7.45 9.00
N LEU A 110 -1.37 -8.21 9.84
CA LEU A 110 -2.62 -8.84 9.40
C LEU A 110 -3.71 -7.81 9.11
N GLY A 111 -3.84 -6.75 9.92
CA GLY A 111 -4.84 -5.69 9.70
C GLY A 111 -4.60 -4.88 8.43
N LEU A 112 -3.34 -4.78 7.98
CA LEU A 112 -2.93 -4.10 6.75
C LEU A 112 -2.89 -5.02 5.52
N ALA A 113 -2.97 -6.34 5.71
CA ALA A 113 -2.97 -7.32 4.63
C ALA A 113 -4.20 -7.30 3.70
N PRO A 114 -5.44 -7.04 4.17
CA PRO A 114 -6.57 -7.04 3.26
C PRO A 114 -6.48 -5.83 2.32
N LEU A 115 -6.48 -6.11 1.02
CA LEU A 115 -6.73 -5.07 0.03
C LEU A 115 -8.17 -4.56 0.22
N PRO A 116 -8.41 -3.25 0.19
CA PRO A 116 -9.71 -2.64 0.51
C PRO A 116 -10.88 -3.15 -0.36
N ASP A 117 -10.58 -3.81 -1.47
CA ASP A 117 -11.56 -4.20 -2.48
C ASP A 117 -11.77 -5.73 -2.58
N ASP A 118 -11.09 -6.54 -1.75
CA ASP A 118 -11.15 -8.01 -1.85
C ASP A 118 -11.86 -8.64 -0.62
N PRO A 119 -13.15 -9.01 -0.75
CA PRO A 119 -13.91 -9.58 0.36
C PRO A 119 -13.40 -10.96 0.78
N VAL A 120 -12.93 -11.78 -0.17
CA VAL A 120 -12.44 -13.13 0.13
C VAL A 120 -11.19 -13.05 1.00
N ARG A 121 -10.25 -12.17 0.65
CA ARG A 121 -9.01 -12.00 1.44
C ARG A 121 -9.26 -11.37 2.80
N THR A 122 -10.17 -10.41 2.86
CA THR A 122 -10.55 -9.80 4.15
C THR A 122 -11.12 -10.86 5.09
N ARG A 123 -11.96 -11.78 4.57
CA ARG A 123 -12.46 -12.92 5.34
C ARG A 123 -11.36 -13.89 5.77
N ILE A 124 -10.42 -14.22 4.88
CA ILE A 124 -9.27 -15.08 5.25
C ILE A 124 -8.46 -14.44 6.39
N VAL A 125 -8.16 -13.15 6.30
CA VAL A 125 -7.46 -12.41 7.37
C VAL A 125 -8.24 -12.48 8.68
N LEU A 126 -9.56 -12.25 8.66
CA LEU A 126 -10.41 -12.35 9.84
C LEU A 126 -10.45 -13.77 10.43
N VAL A 127 -10.50 -14.80 9.59
CA VAL A 127 -10.42 -16.20 10.03
C VAL A 127 -9.08 -16.50 10.70
N VAL A 128 -7.97 -16.03 10.13
CA VAL A 128 -6.64 -16.15 10.75
C VAL A 128 -6.61 -15.43 12.11
N PHE A 129 -7.16 -14.21 12.19
CA PHE A 129 -7.29 -13.49 13.46
C PHE A 129 -8.11 -14.26 14.50
N LEU A 130 -9.22 -14.87 14.09
CA LEU A 130 -10.08 -15.68 14.95
C LEU A 130 -9.34 -16.92 15.47
N MET A 131 -8.66 -17.67 14.59
CA MET A 131 -7.88 -18.85 14.99
C MET A 131 -6.79 -18.48 16.00
N VAL A 132 -6.06 -17.40 15.73
CA VAL A 132 -4.97 -16.91 16.59
C VAL A 132 -5.49 -16.45 17.95
N THR A 133 -6.61 -15.72 17.96
CA THR A 133 -7.23 -15.24 19.20
C THR A 133 -7.85 -16.39 19.99
N GLY A 134 -8.43 -17.38 19.31
CA GLY A 134 -8.96 -18.61 19.89
C GLY A 134 -7.86 -19.48 20.51
N GLY A 135 -6.73 -19.66 19.83
CA GLY A 135 -5.57 -20.36 20.41
C GLY A 135 -5.04 -19.66 21.66
N GLN A 136 -4.98 -18.33 21.67
CA GLN A 136 -4.61 -17.57 22.87
C GLN A 136 -5.64 -17.71 24.00
N LEU A 137 -6.93 -17.73 23.68
CA LEU A 137 -7.99 -18.00 24.65
C LEU A 137 -7.80 -19.37 25.30
N GLY A 138 -7.53 -20.41 24.50
CA GLY A 138 -7.25 -21.76 24.99
C GLY A 138 -6.04 -21.82 25.93
N LEU A 139 -4.94 -21.15 25.57
CA LEU A 139 -3.76 -21.06 26.44
C LEU A 139 -4.05 -20.36 27.77
N HIS A 140 -4.84 -19.29 27.77
CA HIS A 140 -5.24 -18.61 29.00
C HIS A 140 -6.20 -19.45 29.84
N ALA A 141 -7.17 -20.14 29.21
CA ALA A 141 -8.08 -21.04 29.90
C ALA A 141 -7.32 -22.19 30.56
N TRP A 142 -6.37 -22.79 29.84
CA TRP A 142 -5.49 -23.82 30.36
C TRP A 142 -4.66 -23.31 31.53
N ALA A 143 -4.07 -22.11 31.44
CA ALA A 143 -3.30 -21.52 32.53
C ALA A 143 -4.14 -21.25 33.79
N VAL A 144 -5.40 -20.81 33.65
CA VAL A 144 -6.32 -20.66 34.78
C VAL A 144 -6.65 -22.02 35.40
N HIS A 145 -6.89 -23.03 34.58
CA HIS A 145 -7.20 -24.38 35.04
C HIS A 145 -6.00 -25.03 35.76
N SER A 146 -4.80 -24.94 35.18
CA SER A 146 -3.59 -25.62 35.69
C SER A 146 -2.99 -24.94 36.92
N ALA A 147 -3.04 -23.61 37.00
CA ALA A 147 -2.60 -22.91 38.19
C ALA A 147 -3.57 -23.12 39.37
N GLY A 148 -4.86 -23.35 39.11
CA GLY A 148 -5.89 -23.16 40.13
C GLY A 148 -6.00 -21.69 40.55
N LEU A 149 -7.13 -21.30 41.15
CA LEU A 149 -7.31 -19.92 41.64
C LEU A 149 -6.35 -19.57 42.80
N SER A 150 -5.71 -20.57 43.42
CA SER A 150 -4.80 -20.41 44.56
C SER A 150 -3.37 -20.04 44.19
N ASN A 151 -2.90 -20.25 42.96
CA ASN A 151 -1.51 -19.99 42.59
C ASN A 151 -1.30 -18.60 41.96
N GLY A 152 -1.25 -17.59 42.83
CA GLY A 152 -0.51 -16.34 42.60
C GLY A 152 -1.02 -15.42 41.49
N ALA A 153 -0.19 -14.41 41.18
CA ALA A 153 -0.56 -13.29 40.32
C ALA A 153 -0.68 -13.65 38.82
N GLY A 154 -0.26 -14.85 38.42
CA GLY A 154 -0.41 -15.37 37.05
C GLY A 154 -1.84 -15.84 36.74
N GLY A 155 -2.48 -16.54 37.69
CA GLY A 155 -3.86 -17.01 37.55
C GLY A 155 -4.85 -15.86 37.44
N ILE A 156 -4.73 -14.86 38.32
CA ILE A 156 -5.57 -13.64 38.32
C ILE A 156 -5.48 -12.94 36.97
N ARG A 157 -4.27 -12.76 36.43
CA ARG A 157 -4.09 -12.13 35.12
C ARG A 157 -4.81 -12.89 34.00
N SER A 158 -4.63 -14.22 33.94
CA SER A 158 -5.27 -15.02 32.89
C SER A 158 -6.79 -15.00 33.01
N ALA A 159 -7.33 -14.99 34.24
CA ALA A 159 -8.75 -14.81 34.50
C ALA A 159 -9.27 -13.45 34.00
N CYS A 160 -8.53 -12.36 34.23
CA CYS A 160 -8.91 -11.03 33.73
C CYS A 160 -8.85 -10.91 32.20
N VAL A 161 -7.90 -11.60 31.54
CA VAL A 161 -7.71 -11.53 30.08
C VAL A 161 -8.72 -12.39 29.31
N LEU A 162 -9.22 -13.47 29.91
CA LEU A 162 -10.18 -14.39 29.31
C LEU A 162 -11.44 -13.68 28.72
N PRO A 163 -12.18 -12.85 29.47
CA PRO A 163 -13.35 -12.16 28.93
C PRO A 163 -13.01 -11.19 27.79
N VAL A 164 -11.84 -10.54 27.84
CA VAL A 164 -11.36 -9.67 26.76
C VAL A 164 -11.16 -10.45 25.45
N LYS A 165 -10.65 -11.69 25.56
CA LYS A 165 -10.46 -12.57 24.40
C LYS A 165 -11.78 -13.06 23.83
N VAL A 166 -12.73 -13.45 24.69
CA VAL A 166 -14.09 -13.82 24.26
C VAL A 166 -14.75 -12.66 23.52
N LEU A 167 -14.72 -11.44 24.09
CA LEU A 167 -15.25 -10.24 23.45
C LEU A 167 -14.60 -9.99 22.09
N SER A 168 -13.28 -10.12 22.00
CA SER A 168 -12.54 -9.95 20.74
C SER A 168 -12.97 -10.95 19.66
N ILE A 169 -13.15 -12.22 20.03
CA ILE A 169 -13.62 -13.27 19.12
C ILE A 169 -15.04 -12.96 18.64
N CYS A 170 -15.94 -12.53 19.53
CA CYS A 170 -17.30 -12.12 19.16
C CYS A 170 -17.27 -10.96 18.17
N LEU A 171 -16.52 -9.90 18.44
CA LEU A 171 -16.43 -8.73 17.55
C LEU A 171 -15.83 -9.09 16.18
N LEU A 172 -14.82 -9.96 16.14
CA LEU A 172 -14.24 -10.46 14.89
C LEU A 172 -15.20 -11.38 14.12
N GLY A 173 -16.01 -12.18 14.82
CA GLY A 173 -17.08 -12.98 14.21
C GLY A 173 -18.16 -12.11 13.57
N VAL A 174 -18.58 -11.04 14.26
CA VAL A 174 -19.51 -10.04 13.71
C VAL A 174 -18.89 -9.32 12.49
N ALA A 175 -17.60 -9.02 12.54
CA ALA A 175 -16.88 -8.46 11.39
C ALA A 175 -16.88 -9.42 10.21
N LEU A 176 -16.64 -10.73 10.42
CA LEU A 176 -16.63 -11.76 9.38
C LEU A 176 -17.98 -11.92 8.69
N ALA A 177 -19.08 -11.74 9.43
CA ALA A 177 -20.45 -11.83 8.92
C ALA A 177 -20.90 -10.63 8.07
N GLN A 178 -20.12 -9.53 8.01
CA GLN A 178 -20.50 -8.38 7.21
C GLN A 178 -20.40 -8.65 5.70
N ALA A 179 -21.32 -8.06 4.93
CA ALA A 179 -21.28 -8.13 3.45
C ALA A 179 -20.26 -7.15 2.83
N SER A 180 -20.09 -5.96 3.44
CA SER A 180 -19.23 -4.90 2.92
C SER A 180 -17.81 -4.98 3.48
N VAL A 181 -16.79 -4.94 2.62
CA VAL A 181 -15.36 -4.95 3.01
C VAL A 181 -15.02 -3.78 3.93
N ALA A 182 -15.54 -2.59 3.63
CA ALA A 182 -15.33 -1.41 4.47
C ALA A 182 -15.88 -1.61 5.88
N ARG A 183 -17.06 -2.23 6.02
CA ARG A 183 -17.63 -2.57 7.33
C ARG A 183 -16.82 -3.66 8.05
N MET A 184 -16.39 -4.70 7.33
CA MET A 184 -15.49 -5.75 7.89
C MET A 184 -14.23 -5.12 8.49
N GLN A 185 -13.55 -4.26 7.72
CA GLN A 185 -12.31 -3.62 8.14
C GLN A 185 -12.54 -2.64 9.31
N LYS A 186 -13.59 -1.82 9.27
CA LYS A 186 -13.92 -0.90 10.36
C LYS A 186 -14.15 -1.65 11.67
N LEU A 187 -14.93 -2.74 11.64
CA LEU A 187 -15.20 -3.56 12.82
C LEU A 187 -13.94 -4.31 13.28
N MET A 188 -13.11 -4.81 12.36
CA MET A 188 -11.82 -5.42 12.68
C MET A 188 -10.91 -4.45 13.44
N TRP A 189 -10.71 -3.24 12.94
CA TRP A 189 -9.89 -2.23 13.60
C TRP A 189 -10.48 -1.80 14.95
N SER A 190 -11.81 -1.67 15.03
CA SER A 190 -12.50 -1.37 16.30
C SER A 190 -12.28 -2.47 17.34
N ALA A 191 -12.38 -3.74 16.95
CA ALA A 191 -12.11 -4.88 17.82
C ALA A 191 -10.65 -4.88 18.31
N LEU A 192 -9.70 -4.55 17.45
CA LEU A 192 -8.28 -4.42 17.83
C LEU A 192 -8.05 -3.29 18.84
N VAL A 193 -8.66 -2.12 18.64
CA VAL A 193 -8.58 -0.98 19.58
C VAL A 193 -9.15 -1.35 20.93
N ILE A 194 -10.38 -1.91 20.97
CA ILE A 194 -11.05 -2.30 22.21
C ILE A 194 -10.21 -3.34 22.97
N ASN A 195 -9.72 -4.37 22.28
CA ASN A 195 -8.84 -5.37 22.87
C ASN A 195 -7.53 -4.75 23.41
N ALA A 196 -6.89 -3.86 22.66
CA ALA A 196 -5.66 -3.19 23.11
C ALA A 196 -5.89 -2.32 24.34
N MET A 197 -6.97 -1.52 24.34
CA MET A 197 -7.37 -0.66 25.47
C MET A 197 -7.67 -1.45 26.74
N LEU A 198 -8.46 -2.52 26.63
CA LEU A 198 -8.76 -3.38 27.78
C LEU A 198 -7.50 -4.06 28.33
N ARG A 199 -6.54 -4.42 27.47
CA ARG A 199 -5.26 -4.98 27.91
C ARG A 199 -4.37 -3.94 28.60
N ILE A 200 -4.34 -2.70 28.12
CA ILE A 200 -3.66 -1.59 28.81
C ILE A 200 -4.28 -1.41 30.20
N LEU A 201 -5.61 -1.34 30.29
CA LEU A 201 -6.31 -1.17 31.56
C LEU A 201 -6.00 -2.30 32.55
N ILE A 202 -6.08 -3.57 32.12
CA ILE A 202 -5.72 -4.73 32.95
C ILE A 202 -4.26 -4.65 33.41
N ALA A 203 -3.33 -4.32 32.51
CA ALA A 203 -1.91 -4.19 32.85
C ALA A 203 -1.67 -3.09 33.89
N MET A 204 -2.32 -1.94 33.74
CA MET A 204 -2.22 -0.83 34.70
C MET A 204 -2.79 -1.20 36.07
N ILE A 205 -3.98 -1.83 36.13
CA ILE A 205 -4.61 -2.24 37.38
C ILE A 205 -3.78 -3.30 38.08
N LEU A 206 -3.35 -4.35 37.38
CA LEU A 206 -2.54 -5.42 37.97
C LEU A 206 -1.16 -4.91 38.39
N GLY A 207 -0.54 -4.04 37.61
CA GLY A 207 0.73 -3.39 37.97
C GLY A 207 0.58 -2.56 39.24
N ALA A 208 -0.47 -1.73 39.35
CA ALA A 208 -0.74 -0.92 40.54
C ALA A 208 -1.02 -1.77 41.78
N LEU A 209 -1.83 -2.83 41.66
CA LEU A 209 -2.11 -3.77 42.76
C LEU A 209 -0.84 -4.48 43.22
N ARG A 210 0.05 -4.86 42.29
CA ARG A 210 1.34 -5.47 42.62
C ARG A 210 2.28 -4.48 43.32
N CYS A 211 2.36 -3.24 42.84
CA CYS A 211 3.12 -2.18 43.51
C CYS A 211 2.62 -1.99 44.95
N ALA A 212 1.30 -1.94 45.15
CA ALA A 212 0.69 -1.77 46.48
C ALA A 212 1.01 -2.94 47.44
N ASN A 213 1.23 -4.14 46.91
CA ASN A 213 1.60 -5.32 47.68
C ASN A 213 3.13 -5.51 47.84
N GLY A 214 3.94 -4.56 47.37
CA GLY A 214 5.41 -4.65 47.45
C GLY A 214 6.02 -5.74 46.56
N ASP A 215 5.33 -6.18 45.50
CA ASP A 215 5.86 -7.18 44.56
C ASP A 215 6.99 -6.54 43.72
N PRO A 216 8.24 -7.05 43.80
CA PRO A 216 9.37 -6.51 43.03
C PRO A 216 9.16 -6.62 41.51
N ASN A 217 8.23 -7.47 41.05
CA ASN A 217 7.90 -7.67 39.65
C ASN A 217 6.72 -6.81 39.16
N ALA A 218 6.24 -5.85 39.96
CA ALA A 218 5.14 -4.98 39.56
C ALA A 218 5.42 -4.21 38.25
N ALA A 219 6.69 -3.82 38.05
CA ALA A 219 7.15 -3.12 36.84
C ALA A 219 6.84 -3.90 35.55
N VAL A 220 6.92 -5.24 35.57
CA VAL A 220 6.76 -6.11 34.39
C VAL A 220 5.42 -5.90 33.69
N GLU A 221 4.35 -5.58 34.43
CA GLU A 221 3.03 -5.34 33.82
C GLU A 221 3.00 -4.06 32.98
N PHE A 222 3.65 -3.00 33.44
CA PHE A 222 3.70 -1.70 32.76
C PHE A 222 4.47 -1.78 31.44
N PHE A 223 5.48 -2.65 31.32
CA PHE A 223 6.23 -2.86 30.07
C PHE A 223 5.37 -3.43 28.93
N SER A 224 4.19 -3.98 29.22
CA SER A 224 3.25 -4.41 28.19
C SER A 224 2.43 -3.26 27.59
N VAL A 225 2.37 -2.09 28.23
CA VAL A 225 1.54 -0.95 27.82
C VAL A 225 2.01 -0.31 26.50
N PRO A 226 3.30 0.05 26.31
CA PRO A 226 3.72 0.78 25.11
C PRO A 226 3.39 0.08 23.80
N PRO A 227 3.61 -1.25 23.64
CA PRO A 227 3.20 -1.95 22.43
C PRO A 227 1.71 -1.83 22.12
N PHE A 228 0.83 -1.98 23.12
CA PHE A 228 -0.62 -1.84 22.90
C PHE A 228 -1.02 -0.40 22.59
N ALA A 229 -0.35 0.60 23.18
CA ALA A 229 -0.56 2.00 22.85
C ALA A 229 -0.25 2.29 21.37
N VAL A 230 0.79 1.66 20.82
CA VAL A 230 1.10 1.73 19.38
C VAL A 230 -0.03 1.12 18.53
N ILE A 231 -0.61 -0.03 18.92
CA ILE A 231 -1.78 -0.57 18.20
C ILE A 231 -2.92 0.44 18.22
N VAL A 232 -3.25 1.00 19.38
CA VAL A 232 -4.34 1.97 19.49
C VAL A 232 -4.08 3.15 18.57
N TYR A 233 -2.88 3.72 18.61
CA TYR A 233 -2.52 4.87 17.77
C TYR A 233 -2.67 4.56 16.27
N VAL A 234 -2.14 3.42 15.82
CA VAL A 234 -2.24 2.99 14.41
C VAL A 234 -3.70 2.68 14.04
N ALA A 235 -4.45 1.98 14.89
CA ALA A 235 -5.81 1.55 14.61
C ALA A 235 -6.85 2.68 14.74
N TRP A 236 -6.54 3.74 15.51
CA TRP A 236 -7.41 4.90 15.66
C TRP A 236 -7.18 5.94 14.56
N SER A 237 -5.97 6.04 14.00
CA SER A 237 -5.61 7.09 13.03
C SER A 237 -5.76 6.62 11.57
N PRO A 238 -6.81 7.05 10.83
CA PRO A 238 -6.97 6.70 9.43
C PRO A 238 -5.80 7.20 8.58
N SER A 239 -5.24 8.36 8.91
CA SER A 239 -4.09 8.94 8.20
C SER A 239 -2.85 8.05 8.31
N VAL A 240 -2.59 7.46 9.48
CA VAL A 240 -1.49 6.51 9.68
C VAL A 240 -1.77 5.22 8.91
N GLN A 241 -3.01 4.70 8.97
CA GLN A 241 -3.39 3.52 8.20
C GLN A 241 -3.19 3.73 6.71
N HIS A 242 -3.69 4.84 6.17
CA HIS A 242 -3.50 5.21 4.76
C HIS A 242 -2.04 5.49 4.42
N GLY A 243 -1.26 6.06 5.35
CA GLY A 243 0.18 6.27 5.19
C GLY A 243 0.94 4.96 5.07
N VAL A 244 0.69 4.00 5.97
CA VAL A 244 1.34 2.68 5.96
C VAL A 244 0.84 1.85 4.77
N GLN A 245 -0.47 1.81 4.51
CA GLN A 245 -1.02 1.16 3.32
C GLN A 245 -0.48 1.80 2.04
N GLY A 246 -0.33 3.11 2.01
CA GLY A 246 0.24 3.86 0.90
C GLY A 246 1.72 3.56 0.71
N PHE A 247 2.49 3.47 1.79
CA PHE A 247 3.90 3.05 1.75
C PHE A 247 4.04 1.61 1.24
N LEU A 248 3.28 0.67 1.80
CA LEU A 248 3.25 -0.72 1.35
C LEU A 248 2.82 -0.78 -0.12
N ARG A 249 1.74 -0.08 -0.48
CA ARG A 249 1.26 0.02 -1.87
C ARG A 249 2.33 0.60 -2.77
N ARG A 250 3.07 1.63 -2.39
CA ARG A 250 4.18 2.20 -3.17
C ARG A 250 5.32 1.20 -3.32
N GLN A 251 5.78 0.57 -2.24
CA GLN A 251 6.81 -0.48 -2.28
C GLN A 251 6.41 -1.63 -3.23
N TYR A 252 5.14 -2.05 -3.17
CA TYR A 252 4.61 -3.10 -4.03
C TYR A 252 4.34 -2.63 -5.46
N GLN A 253 3.82 -1.42 -5.67
CA GLN A 253 3.56 -0.83 -6.98
C GLN A 253 4.84 -0.51 -7.74
N ASN A 254 5.89 -0.04 -7.07
CA ASN A 254 7.17 0.23 -7.71
C ASN A 254 7.80 -1.05 -8.26
N ARG A 255 7.61 -2.20 -7.56
CA ARG A 255 7.97 -3.51 -8.10
C ARG A 255 7.07 -3.94 -9.27
N LYS A 256 5.76 -3.65 -9.21
CA LYS A 256 4.78 -3.98 -10.26
C LYS A 256 4.97 -3.18 -11.55
N LYS A 257 5.07 -1.85 -11.46
CA LYS A 257 5.18 -0.98 -12.64
C LYS A 257 6.42 -1.39 -13.44
N ARG A 258 7.54 -1.61 -12.78
CA ARG A 258 8.76 -2.14 -13.42
C ARG A 258 8.52 -3.51 -14.05
N GLY A 259 8.00 -4.50 -13.34
CA GLY A 259 7.78 -5.83 -13.90
C GLY A 259 6.80 -5.88 -15.08
N ALA A 260 5.66 -5.18 -14.99
CA ALA A 260 4.66 -5.13 -16.05
C ALA A 260 5.16 -4.33 -17.26
N ALA A 261 5.82 -3.19 -17.01
CA ALA A 261 6.49 -2.42 -18.04
C ALA A 261 7.51 -3.25 -18.80
N ILE A 262 8.39 -3.95 -18.07
CA ILE A 262 9.41 -4.81 -18.67
C ILE A 262 8.77 -5.97 -19.45
N GLY A 263 7.66 -6.54 -18.99
CA GLY A 263 6.91 -7.55 -19.74
C GLY A 263 6.33 -7.03 -21.05
N VAL A 264 5.72 -5.83 -21.04
CA VAL A 264 5.20 -5.18 -22.26
C VAL A 264 6.34 -4.83 -23.21
N ALA A 265 7.42 -4.29 -22.67
CA ALA A 265 8.65 -3.94 -23.38
C ALA A 265 9.30 -5.15 -24.09
N ALA A 266 9.47 -6.26 -23.37
CA ALA A 266 9.97 -7.52 -23.91
C ALA A 266 9.05 -8.06 -25.02
N LEU A 267 7.73 -7.97 -24.83
CA LEU A 267 6.73 -8.38 -25.82
C LEU A 267 6.74 -7.51 -27.09
N LEU A 268 7.05 -6.21 -26.97
CA LEU A 268 7.14 -5.31 -28.13
C LEU A 268 8.45 -5.51 -28.90
N GLY A 269 9.55 -5.81 -28.21
CA GLY A 269 10.88 -5.87 -28.82
C GLY A 269 11.38 -7.26 -29.25
N ARG A 270 10.67 -8.36 -28.92
CA ARG A 270 11.21 -9.75 -29.00
C ARG A 270 12.55 -9.92 -28.27
N ARG A 271 12.78 -9.11 -27.23
CA ARG A 271 14.00 -9.11 -26.41
C ARG A 271 13.71 -9.70 -25.05
N SER A 272 14.74 -10.21 -24.38
CA SER A 272 14.59 -10.70 -23.02
C SER A 272 14.31 -9.56 -22.05
N MET A 273 13.65 -9.89 -20.93
CA MET A 273 13.33 -8.94 -19.86
C MET A 273 14.57 -8.23 -19.29
N THR A 274 15.69 -8.94 -19.16
CA THR A 274 16.97 -8.39 -18.69
C THR A 274 17.56 -7.40 -19.68
N GLU A 275 17.60 -7.75 -20.97
CA GLU A 275 18.13 -6.86 -22.02
C GLU A 275 17.36 -5.54 -22.10
N VAL A 276 16.01 -5.59 -22.09
CA VAL A 276 15.24 -4.34 -22.19
C VAL A 276 15.37 -3.49 -20.93
N LEU A 277 15.56 -4.11 -19.75
CA LEU A 277 15.81 -3.36 -18.52
C LEU A 277 17.18 -2.69 -18.53
N ASP A 278 18.22 -3.39 -18.98
CA ASP A 278 19.58 -2.82 -19.06
C ASP A 278 19.67 -1.73 -20.12
N GLN A 279 18.98 -1.94 -21.25
CA GLN A 279 18.82 -0.92 -22.28
C GLN A 279 18.06 0.31 -21.76
N ALA A 280 16.94 0.12 -21.05
CA ALA A 280 16.21 1.22 -20.45
C ALA A 280 17.04 1.98 -19.41
N ARG A 281 17.86 1.30 -18.61
CA ARG A 281 18.80 1.96 -17.68
C ARG A 281 19.84 2.80 -18.41
N ALA A 282 20.42 2.26 -19.49
CA ALA A 282 21.44 2.94 -20.27
C ALA A 282 20.89 4.15 -21.04
N ARG A 283 19.59 4.14 -21.38
CA ARG A 283 18.95 5.12 -22.26
C ARG A 283 17.90 5.98 -21.57
N PHE A 284 17.82 5.96 -20.23
CA PHE A 284 16.94 6.86 -19.51
C PHE A 284 17.57 8.25 -19.38
N HIS A 285 17.00 9.22 -20.07
CA HIS A 285 17.43 10.61 -20.05
C HIS A 285 16.36 11.50 -19.41
N CYS A 286 16.79 12.62 -18.84
CA CYS A 286 15.91 13.70 -18.39
C CYS A 286 16.50 15.03 -18.83
N ILE A 287 15.64 16.03 -18.97
CA ILE A 287 16.03 17.41 -19.29
C ILE A 287 15.70 18.32 -18.11
N ASP A 288 16.61 19.25 -17.79
CA ASP A 288 16.29 20.34 -16.87
C ASP A 288 15.33 21.29 -17.59
N LEU A 289 14.19 21.58 -16.98
CA LEU A 289 13.14 22.33 -17.68
C LEU A 289 13.54 23.76 -18.08
N SER A 290 14.59 24.31 -17.46
CA SER A 290 15.20 25.59 -17.86
C SER A 290 15.95 25.56 -19.20
N GLN A 291 16.26 24.37 -19.73
CA GLN A 291 16.95 24.19 -21.01
C GLN A 291 16.00 24.10 -22.20
N LEU A 292 14.70 24.00 -21.93
CA LEU A 292 13.65 24.04 -22.94
C LEU A 292 13.26 25.48 -23.22
N ASP A 293 12.91 25.76 -24.46
CA ASP A 293 12.20 26.98 -24.86
C ASP A 293 10.84 26.65 -25.51
N GLU A 294 10.05 27.68 -25.80
CA GLU A 294 8.73 27.50 -26.41
C GLU A 294 8.83 26.91 -27.83
N ALA A 295 9.87 27.30 -28.58
CA ALA A 295 10.09 26.83 -29.95
C ALA A 295 10.37 25.32 -29.99
N ASP A 296 11.12 24.80 -29.00
CA ASP A 296 11.37 23.38 -28.81
C ASP A 296 10.07 22.59 -28.67
N LEU A 297 9.01 23.16 -28.08
CA LEU A 297 7.70 22.51 -27.93
C LEU A 297 6.75 22.79 -29.10
N ALA A 298 6.94 23.90 -29.81
CA ALA A 298 6.07 24.33 -30.91
C ALA A 298 6.23 23.50 -32.20
N ASP A 299 7.44 23.05 -32.53
CA ASP A 299 7.65 22.29 -33.79
C ASP A 299 7.23 20.82 -33.65
N ASN A 300 6.15 20.40 -34.28
CA ASN A 300 5.68 19.02 -34.20
C ASN A 300 6.49 18.02 -35.05
N ARG A 301 7.66 18.41 -35.56
CA ARG A 301 8.59 17.50 -36.25
C ARG A 301 9.63 16.92 -35.30
N PRO A 302 10.05 15.66 -35.50
CA PRO A 302 11.16 15.08 -34.74
C PRO A 302 12.43 15.93 -34.91
N ASN A 303 13.06 16.31 -33.79
CA ASN A 303 14.30 17.08 -33.79
C ASN A 303 15.36 16.36 -32.95
N PRO A 304 16.30 15.62 -33.57
CA PRO A 304 17.36 14.89 -32.86
C PRO A 304 18.26 15.79 -32.01
N ALA A 305 18.37 17.09 -32.31
CA ALA A 305 19.18 18.01 -31.52
C ALA A 305 18.62 18.19 -30.09
N LEU A 306 17.32 18.00 -29.87
CA LEU A 306 16.72 18.09 -28.53
C LEU A 306 17.22 16.98 -27.60
N PHE A 307 17.57 15.80 -28.14
CA PHE A 307 18.12 14.71 -27.35
C PHE A 307 19.47 15.08 -26.72
N SER A 308 20.27 15.90 -27.40
CA SER A 308 21.56 16.38 -26.87
C SER A 308 21.42 17.34 -25.68
N LYS A 309 20.26 17.98 -25.52
CA LYS A 309 19.95 18.80 -24.34
C LYS A 309 19.65 17.94 -23.11
N ALA A 310 19.15 16.71 -23.31
CA ALA A 310 18.83 15.78 -22.23
C ALA A 310 20.07 15.04 -21.72
N ARG A 311 20.09 14.73 -20.43
CA ARG A 311 21.20 14.05 -19.75
C ARG A 311 20.78 12.67 -19.27
N ALA A 312 21.68 11.69 -19.42
CA ALA A 312 21.47 10.36 -18.86
C ALA A 312 21.38 10.45 -17.33
N VAL A 313 20.35 9.84 -16.74
CA VAL A 313 20.15 9.82 -15.29
C VAL A 313 19.70 8.43 -14.82
N PRO A 314 19.88 8.07 -13.54
CA PRO A 314 19.34 6.82 -13.03
C PRO A 314 17.81 6.75 -13.19
N LEU A 315 17.27 5.56 -13.50
CA LEU A 315 15.82 5.34 -13.54
C LEU A 315 15.15 5.77 -12.22
N GLY A 316 14.18 6.67 -12.32
CA GLY A 316 13.46 7.26 -11.19
C GLY A 316 14.13 8.49 -10.55
N ALA A 317 15.15 9.05 -11.21
CA ALA A 317 15.71 10.35 -10.84
C ALA A 317 14.90 11.55 -11.39
N CYS A 318 13.90 11.32 -12.25
CA CYS A 318 13.02 12.37 -12.77
C CYS A 318 12.04 12.85 -11.70
N ASP A 319 11.74 14.14 -11.70
CA ASP A 319 10.73 14.74 -10.82
C ASP A 319 9.31 14.57 -11.37
N ALA A 320 9.18 14.57 -12.69
CA ALA A 320 7.91 14.38 -13.37
C ALA A 320 8.09 13.72 -14.75
N PHE A 321 7.05 12.99 -15.14
CA PHE A 321 6.85 12.49 -16.48
C PHE A 321 5.77 13.33 -17.16
N ILE A 322 6.11 13.97 -18.28
CA ILE A 322 5.20 14.85 -19.02
C ILE A 322 4.60 14.08 -20.19
N SER A 323 3.37 13.61 -20.00
CA SER A 323 2.55 13.08 -21.09
C SER A 323 1.87 14.23 -21.81
N HIS A 324 2.03 14.33 -23.13
CA HIS A 324 1.42 15.38 -23.93
C HIS A 324 1.04 14.86 -25.32
N SER A 325 0.14 15.57 -26.02
CA SER A 325 -0.13 15.33 -27.43
C SER A 325 0.76 16.24 -28.27
N TRP A 326 1.30 15.68 -29.36
CA TRP A 326 1.99 16.47 -30.38
C TRP A 326 1.04 17.47 -31.05
N HIS A 327 -0.28 17.31 -30.92
CA HIS A 327 -1.28 18.20 -31.51
C HIS A 327 -1.85 19.24 -30.54
N ASP A 328 -1.44 19.23 -29.28
CA ASP A 328 -1.86 20.27 -28.32
C ASP A 328 -1.32 21.64 -28.75
N ASP A 329 -2.11 22.69 -28.52
CA ASP A 329 -1.69 24.07 -28.76
C ASP A 329 -0.36 24.37 -28.02
N PRO A 330 0.68 24.80 -28.75
CA PRO A 330 2.01 24.89 -28.18
C PRO A 330 2.13 26.00 -27.13
N GLY A 331 1.41 27.11 -27.31
CA GLY A 331 1.41 28.23 -26.36
C GLY A 331 0.74 27.86 -25.03
N LEU A 332 -0.41 27.17 -25.09
CA LEU A 332 -1.10 26.68 -23.89
C LEU A 332 -0.28 25.60 -23.16
N LYS A 333 0.33 24.68 -23.92
CA LYS A 333 1.24 23.65 -23.37
C LYS A 333 2.43 24.29 -22.66
N TRP A 334 3.10 25.24 -23.32
CA TRP A 334 4.25 25.95 -22.76
C TRP A 334 3.87 26.73 -21.50
N LYS A 335 2.77 27.50 -21.56
CA LYS A 335 2.25 28.27 -20.41
C LYS A 335 1.94 27.36 -19.22
N ALA A 336 1.27 26.22 -19.44
CA ALA A 336 0.97 25.26 -18.38
C ALA A 336 2.26 24.66 -17.77
N LEU A 337 3.24 24.34 -18.60
CA LEU A 337 4.51 23.77 -18.18
C LEU A 337 5.33 24.77 -17.35
N GLN A 338 5.41 26.04 -17.76
CA GLN A 338 6.08 27.09 -16.99
C GLN A 338 5.35 27.42 -15.67
N ALA A 339 4.02 27.40 -15.64
CA ALA A 339 3.26 27.57 -14.41
C ALA A 339 3.51 26.42 -13.41
N TRP A 340 3.67 25.19 -13.88
CA TRP A 340 4.09 24.07 -13.05
C TRP A 340 5.53 24.24 -12.55
N ARG A 341 6.47 24.59 -13.44
CA ARG A 341 7.88 24.86 -13.11
C ARG A 341 8.03 25.88 -12.01
N ALA A 342 7.37 27.04 -12.13
CA ALA A 342 7.47 28.12 -11.14
C ALA A 342 7.04 27.66 -9.74
N ARG A 343 5.96 26.88 -9.64
CA ARG A 343 5.51 26.28 -8.37
C ARG A 343 6.52 25.27 -7.84
N PHE A 344 7.08 24.43 -8.70
CA PHE A 344 8.09 23.45 -8.31
C PHE A 344 9.34 24.12 -7.75
N VAL A 345 9.87 25.13 -8.44
CA VAL A 345 11.05 25.90 -8.01
C VAL A 345 10.80 26.59 -6.68
N ALA A 346 9.64 27.23 -6.51
CA ALA A 346 9.28 27.88 -5.24
C ALA A 346 9.23 26.89 -4.06
N GLN A 347 8.82 25.64 -4.29
CA GLN A 347 8.71 24.62 -3.24
C GLN A 347 10.02 23.89 -2.96
N ASN A 348 10.87 23.70 -3.97
CA ASN A 348 12.04 22.80 -3.89
C ASN A 348 13.38 23.52 -4.00
N GLY A 349 13.41 24.81 -4.35
CA GLY A 349 14.64 25.59 -4.48
C GLY A 349 15.56 25.16 -5.62
N ARG A 350 15.06 24.41 -6.61
CA ARG A 350 15.82 23.93 -7.78
C ARG A 350 14.93 23.73 -8.99
N GLU A 351 15.54 23.66 -10.18
CA GLU A 351 14.85 23.31 -11.42
C GLU A 351 14.32 21.86 -11.39
N PRO A 352 13.14 21.60 -11.98
CA PRO A 352 12.64 20.26 -12.17
C PRO A 352 13.36 19.54 -13.32
N ARG A 353 13.78 18.30 -13.06
CA ARG A 353 14.23 17.36 -14.07
C ARG A 353 13.04 16.58 -14.58
N VAL A 354 12.71 16.72 -15.85
CA VAL A 354 11.54 16.05 -16.42
C VAL A 354 11.94 15.03 -17.47
N TRP A 355 11.12 14.00 -17.58
CA TRP A 355 11.08 13.15 -18.76
C TRP A 355 9.96 13.65 -19.67
N ILE A 356 10.31 13.98 -20.92
CA ILE A 356 9.38 14.32 -22.00
C ILE A 356 9.84 13.61 -23.26
N ASP A 357 8.94 12.87 -23.92
CA ASP A 357 9.24 11.99 -25.05
C ASP A 357 10.04 12.70 -26.16
N LYS A 358 9.64 13.94 -26.51
CA LYS A 358 10.27 14.73 -27.56
C LYS A 358 11.77 15.00 -27.33
N CYS A 359 12.21 15.11 -26.07
CA CYS A 359 13.59 15.44 -25.72
C CYS A 359 14.35 14.24 -25.14
N CYS A 360 13.65 13.30 -24.52
CA CYS A 360 14.26 12.19 -23.80
C CYS A 360 14.31 10.89 -24.63
N LEU A 361 13.67 10.87 -25.81
CA LEU A 361 13.81 9.80 -26.79
C LEU A 361 14.79 10.21 -27.89
N ASP A 362 15.65 9.29 -28.28
CA ASP A 362 16.53 9.44 -29.43
C ASP A 362 15.70 9.29 -30.71
N GLN A 363 15.25 10.43 -31.23
CA GLN A 363 14.40 10.48 -32.42
C GLN A 363 15.08 9.90 -33.66
N ALA A 364 16.41 9.77 -33.68
CA ALA A 364 17.15 9.12 -34.76
C ALA A 364 17.14 7.59 -34.66
N ASN A 365 16.78 7.04 -33.49
CA ASN A 365 16.79 5.60 -33.22
C ASN A 365 15.61 5.16 -32.34
N LEU A 366 14.39 5.52 -32.76
CA LEU A 366 13.17 5.24 -32.01
C LEU A 366 12.92 3.75 -31.78
N ASP A 367 13.33 2.87 -32.71
CA ASP A 367 13.15 1.42 -32.59
C ASP A 367 13.82 0.83 -31.34
N VAL A 368 14.88 1.49 -30.86
CA VAL A 368 15.61 1.11 -29.65
C VAL A 368 14.90 1.63 -28.40
N ASP A 369 14.29 2.81 -28.45
CA ASP A 369 13.66 3.44 -27.28
C ASP A 369 12.20 3.08 -27.07
N LEU A 370 11.44 2.83 -28.13
CA LEU A 370 10.03 2.49 -28.07
C LEU A 370 9.77 1.25 -27.20
N PRO A 371 10.56 0.16 -27.27
CA PRO A 371 10.41 -0.96 -26.34
C PRO A 371 10.64 -0.53 -24.88
N CYS A 372 11.46 0.47 -24.61
CA CYS A 372 11.81 0.92 -23.25
C CYS A 372 10.77 1.86 -22.63
N LEU A 373 9.85 2.44 -23.43
CA LEU A 373 8.85 3.40 -22.97
C LEU A 373 8.04 2.98 -21.73
N PRO A 374 7.51 1.74 -21.66
CA PRO A 374 6.81 1.30 -20.46
C PRO A 374 7.69 1.41 -19.21
N ILE A 375 8.99 1.15 -19.34
CA ILE A 375 9.95 1.18 -18.25
C ILE A 375 10.25 2.63 -17.87
N PHE A 376 10.45 3.51 -18.85
CA PHE A 376 10.65 4.95 -18.62
C PHE A 376 9.49 5.58 -17.85
N MET A 377 8.24 5.22 -18.18
CA MET A 377 7.03 5.65 -17.44
C MET A 377 6.92 5.08 -16.02
N SER A 378 7.69 4.04 -15.71
CA SER A 378 7.69 3.37 -14.41
C SER A 378 8.85 3.77 -13.50
N GLY A 379 9.88 4.39 -14.08
CA GLY A 379 11.03 4.97 -13.38
C GLY A 379 10.54 6.15 -12.57
#